data_AF-A0A136NR42-F1
#
_entry.id   AF-A0A136NR42-F1
#
_cell.length_a   1.000
_cell.length_b   1.000
_cell.length_c   1.000
_cell.angle_alpha   90.00
_cell.angle_beta   90.00
_cell.angle_gamma   90.00
#
_symmetry.space_group_name_H-M   'P 1'
#
loop_
_entity.id
_entity.type
_entity.pdbx_description
1 polymer ?
#
loop_
_entity_poly.entity_id
_entity_poly.type
_entity_poly.pdbx_seq_one_letter_code
_entity_poly.pdbx_strand_id
1 'polypeptide(L)'
;MNKIKFISALLITVILVTSCSIVDKLKEKLGSKDSGDKKEETTKEETKEVTSTADLEFYNKYIEVSNKVQDAGEKVYKDYMSSIPEPKSISKSDFIIAVSFKLSADNLERVYKEYNRSMFDGGELSKLNASDEMKNEIEGNFKDVLKGMQEFYNTSVKVAEYYSSSEYKNDLSKAVGYDEELKAAYGKYKAAFDKFSASVKKYKPQRKQRDIESISNPDEKAVAILMNSYENTLDAAEEFYDEFSGLEFKGDQQKSKEFFRKFEDTFKKEKEIVMSAEFSDKTKYMKYSYEDYFSKMCKMFTDAGNKFYDKSPDAKDEREFNRLYDDVVNNYNYMITAYNTNINIVNSFRVY
;
A
#
# COMPACT_ATOMS: atom_id res chain seq x y z
N MET A 1 -10.17 2.16 -46.88
CA MET A 1 -10.03 1.92 -45.42
C MET A 1 -9.77 0.44 -45.04
N ASN A 2 -9.03 -0.35 -45.84
CA ASN A 2 -8.74 -1.77 -45.54
C ASN A 2 -7.26 -2.17 -45.70
N LYS A 3 -6.32 -1.22 -45.67
CA LYS A 3 -4.86 -1.52 -45.74
C LYS A 3 -4.07 -1.20 -44.48
N ILE A 4 -4.71 -0.69 -43.41
CA ILE A 4 -4.03 -0.32 -42.15
C ILE A 4 -4.12 -1.43 -41.09
N LYS A 5 -5.03 -2.40 -41.23
CA LYS A 5 -5.18 -3.50 -40.27
C LYS A 5 -4.21 -4.67 -40.47
N PHE A 6 -3.40 -4.67 -41.53
CA PHE A 6 -2.49 -5.78 -41.84
C PHE A 6 -1.04 -5.52 -41.40
N ILE A 7 -0.65 -4.27 -41.16
CA ILE A 7 0.72 -3.91 -40.73
C ILE A 7 0.87 -4.06 -39.22
N SER A 8 -0.18 -3.81 -38.44
CA SER A 8 -0.20 -3.99 -36.99
C SER A 8 -0.23 -5.46 -36.56
N ALA A 9 -0.75 -6.36 -37.39
CA ALA A 9 -0.73 -7.81 -37.12
C ALA A 9 0.63 -8.47 -37.41
N LEU A 10 1.45 -7.87 -38.29
CA LEU A 10 2.79 -8.39 -38.63
C LEU A 10 3.89 -7.94 -37.66
N LEU A 11 3.69 -6.81 -36.98
CA LEU A 11 4.65 -6.25 -36.01
C LEU A 11 4.62 -6.95 -34.64
N ILE A 12 3.50 -7.59 -34.29
CA ILE A 12 3.37 -8.36 -33.03
C ILE A 12 4.01 -9.76 -33.17
N THR A 13 4.09 -10.31 -34.38
CA THR A 13 4.72 -11.62 -34.63
C THR A 13 6.25 -11.55 -34.76
N VAL A 14 6.84 -10.38 -35.04
CA VAL A 14 8.31 -10.24 -35.06
C VAL A 14 8.89 -10.06 -33.65
N ILE A 15 8.15 -9.45 -32.71
CA ILE A 15 8.61 -9.28 -31.32
C ILE A 15 8.59 -10.61 -30.53
N LEU A 16 7.73 -11.57 -30.92
CA LEU A 16 7.62 -12.89 -30.28
C LEU A 16 8.59 -13.96 -30.83
N VAL A 17 9.39 -13.67 -31.87
CA VAL A 17 10.31 -14.66 -32.47
C VAL A 17 11.80 -14.30 -32.30
N THR A 18 12.14 -13.09 -31.81
CA THR A 18 13.54 -12.72 -31.52
C THR A 18 13.93 -12.77 -30.03
N SER A 19 13.04 -13.14 -29.12
CA SER A 19 13.34 -13.26 -27.68
C SER A 19 13.83 -14.65 -27.23
N CYS A 20 14.02 -15.61 -28.15
CA CYS A 20 14.50 -16.96 -27.82
C CYS A 20 15.93 -17.29 -28.31
N SER A 21 16.75 -16.35 -28.81
CA SER A 21 18.12 -16.69 -29.31
C SER A 21 19.29 -16.02 -28.59
N ILE A 22 19.06 -15.27 -27.50
CA ILE A 22 20.14 -14.60 -26.75
C ILE A 22 20.52 -15.37 -25.47
N VAL A 23 19.65 -16.23 -24.95
CA VAL A 23 19.90 -16.95 -23.68
C VAL A 23 20.93 -18.08 -23.85
N ASP A 24 21.08 -18.67 -25.03
CA ASP A 24 22.04 -19.77 -25.24
C ASP A 24 23.48 -19.30 -25.52
N LYS A 25 23.69 -18.03 -25.92
CA LYS A 25 25.05 -17.48 -26.16
C LYS A 25 25.77 -16.93 -24.92
N LEU A 26 25.08 -16.82 -23.78
CA LEU A 26 25.67 -16.35 -22.52
C LEU A 26 26.12 -17.48 -21.59
N LYS A 27 25.61 -18.70 -21.76
CA LYS A 27 26.08 -19.88 -20.98
C LYS A 27 27.39 -20.48 -21.48
N GLU A 28 27.75 -20.28 -22.76
CA GLU A 28 28.96 -20.89 -23.34
C GLU A 28 30.27 -20.13 -23.03
N LYS A 29 30.21 -18.92 -22.43
CA LYS A 29 31.40 -18.10 -22.12
C LYS A 29 31.90 -18.17 -20.67
N LEU A 30 31.26 -18.94 -19.80
CA LEU A 30 31.69 -19.10 -18.39
C LEU A 30 32.38 -20.43 -18.07
N GLY A 31 32.58 -21.30 -19.08
CA GLY A 31 33.34 -22.53 -18.93
C GLY A 31 34.73 -22.41 -19.54
N SER A 32 35.73 -22.07 -18.72
CA SER A 32 37.16 -22.49 -18.78
C SER A 32 38.14 -21.36 -18.43
N LYS A 33 38.71 -21.39 -17.22
CA LYS A 33 40.10 -21.82 -16.98
C LYS A 33 40.50 -21.57 -15.53
N ASP A 34 41.06 -22.64 -14.99
CA ASP A 34 41.76 -22.75 -13.72
C ASP A 34 43.17 -22.14 -13.86
N SER A 35 43.60 -21.34 -12.88
CA SER A 35 45.00 -21.13 -12.51
C SER A 35 45.04 -20.37 -11.19
N GLY A 36 45.42 -21.08 -10.12
CA GLY A 36 45.54 -20.52 -8.79
C GLY A 36 46.69 -19.52 -8.64
N ASP A 37 46.54 -18.62 -7.67
CA ASP A 37 47.60 -18.33 -6.71
C ASP A 37 47.01 -17.69 -5.44
N LYS A 38 47.59 -18.04 -4.30
CA LYS A 38 47.15 -17.70 -2.93
C LYS A 38 47.50 -16.25 -2.57
N LYS A 39 46.59 -15.52 -1.89
CA LYS A 39 46.78 -15.00 -0.51
C LYS A 39 45.70 -14.01 -0.06
N GLU A 40 45.54 -14.01 1.27
CA GLU A 40 44.87 -13.08 2.18
C GLU A 40 43.35 -13.25 2.38
N GLU A 41 43.04 -14.14 3.34
CA GLU A 41 41.85 -14.06 4.19
C GLU A 41 41.78 -12.67 4.84
N THR A 42 41.02 -11.78 4.23
CA THR A 42 40.31 -10.75 4.97
C THR A 42 38.90 -11.28 5.18
N THR A 43 38.56 -11.57 6.43
CA THR A 43 37.20 -11.88 6.88
C THR A 43 36.34 -10.66 6.56
N LYS A 44 35.77 -10.61 5.37
CA LYS A 44 34.68 -9.69 5.04
C LYS A 44 33.46 -10.22 5.79
N GLU A 45 32.98 -9.42 6.73
CA GLU A 45 31.63 -9.56 7.25
C GLU A 45 30.67 -9.81 6.08
N GLU A 46 29.90 -10.89 6.18
CA GLU A 46 28.81 -11.18 5.27
C GLU A 46 27.86 -9.98 5.27
N THR A 47 27.96 -9.12 4.26
CA THR A 47 26.89 -8.18 3.95
C THR A 47 25.78 -9.00 3.29
N LYS A 48 24.94 -9.62 4.12
CA LYS A 48 23.77 -10.37 3.64
C LYS A 48 22.70 -9.41 3.13
N GLU A 49 22.19 -9.81 1.96
CA GLU A 49 20.94 -9.44 1.29
C GLU A 49 20.85 -8.04 0.65
N VAL A 50 21.26 -8.00 -0.61
CA VAL A 50 20.68 -7.07 -1.58
C VAL A 50 19.32 -7.62 -1.99
N THR A 51 18.22 -6.97 -1.57
CA THR A 51 16.87 -7.28 -2.06
C THR A 51 16.88 -7.28 -3.60
N SER A 52 16.42 -8.37 -4.22
CA SER A 52 16.43 -8.46 -5.69
C SER A 52 15.37 -7.53 -6.30
N THR A 53 15.52 -7.14 -7.57
CA THR A 53 14.48 -6.35 -8.27
C THR A 53 13.12 -7.05 -8.27
N ALA A 54 13.12 -8.39 -8.34
CA ALA A 54 11.89 -9.18 -8.28
C ALA A 54 11.22 -9.07 -6.89
N ASP A 55 12.01 -9.16 -5.81
CA ASP A 55 11.50 -8.96 -4.43
C ASP A 55 10.91 -7.56 -4.24
N LEU A 56 11.55 -6.52 -4.80
CA LEU A 56 11.05 -5.15 -4.74
C LEU A 56 9.71 -5.00 -5.49
N GLU A 57 9.61 -5.56 -6.69
CA GLU A 57 8.39 -5.54 -7.49
C GLU A 57 7.25 -6.28 -6.79
N PHE A 58 7.55 -7.47 -6.24
CA PHE A 58 6.61 -8.26 -5.45
C PHE A 58 6.12 -7.47 -4.23
N TYR A 59 7.04 -6.96 -3.41
CA TYR A 59 6.71 -6.19 -2.21
C TYR A 59 5.83 -4.98 -2.53
N ASN A 60 6.24 -4.15 -3.50
CA ASN A 60 5.50 -2.94 -3.88
C ASN A 60 4.08 -3.28 -4.35
N LYS A 61 3.92 -4.39 -5.08
CA LYS A 61 2.60 -4.83 -5.51
C LYS A 61 1.73 -5.27 -4.34
N TYR A 62 2.29 -5.97 -3.36
CA TYR A 62 1.54 -6.38 -2.17
C TYR A 62 1.21 -5.23 -1.21
N ILE A 63 1.96 -4.13 -1.24
CA ILE A 63 1.56 -2.87 -0.60
C ILE A 63 0.31 -2.29 -1.29
N GLU A 64 0.28 -2.24 -2.63
CA GLU A 64 -0.91 -1.78 -3.38
C GLU A 64 -2.15 -2.64 -3.04
N VAL A 65 -1.97 -3.96 -3.01
CA VAL A 65 -3.02 -4.92 -2.64
C VAL A 65 -3.50 -4.67 -1.21
N SER A 66 -2.57 -4.49 -0.26
CA SER A 66 -2.89 -4.23 1.14
C SER A 66 -3.77 -3.01 1.31
N ASN A 67 -3.39 -1.88 0.70
CA ASN A 67 -4.16 -0.64 0.80
C ASN A 67 -5.57 -0.80 0.22
N LYS A 68 -5.70 -1.38 -0.97
CA LYS A 68 -7.01 -1.58 -1.62
C LYS A 68 -7.93 -2.52 -0.83
N VAL A 69 -7.38 -3.58 -0.25
CA VAL A 69 -8.16 -4.54 0.54
C VAL A 69 -8.55 -3.96 1.89
N GLN A 70 -7.66 -3.22 2.55
CA GLN A 70 -7.97 -2.48 3.77
C GLN A 70 -9.11 -1.50 3.54
N ASP A 71 -8.95 -0.61 2.55
CA ASP A 71 -9.94 0.42 2.22
C ASP A 71 -11.31 -0.19 1.95
N ALA A 72 -11.38 -1.31 1.22
CA ALA A 72 -12.62 -1.98 0.90
C ALA A 72 -13.32 -2.58 2.15
N GLY A 73 -12.56 -3.24 3.04
CA GLY A 73 -13.11 -3.85 4.25
C GLY A 73 -13.55 -2.82 5.29
N GLU A 74 -12.67 -1.85 5.59
CA GLU A 74 -12.95 -0.78 6.56
C GLU A 74 -14.17 0.05 6.15
N LYS A 75 -14.32 0.34 4.85
CA LYS A 75 -15.45 1.13 4.34
C LYS A 75 -16.80 0.45 4.57
N VAL A 76 -16.88 -0.88 4.48
CA VAL A 76 -18.11 -1.64 4.77
C VAL A 76 -18.51 -1.47 6.22
N TYR A 77 -17.57 -1.70 7.15
CA TYR A 77 -17.83 -1.60 8.58
C TYR A 77 -18.19 -0.17 8.99
N LYS A 78 -17.47 0.81 8.46
CA LYS A 78 -17.75 2.23 8.69
C LYS A 78 -19.13 2.65 8.20
N ASP A 79 -19.49 2.28 6.96
CA ASP A 79 -20.80 2.64 6.41
C ASP A 79 -21.93 1.91 7.13
N TYR A 80 -21.70 0.70 7.66
CA TYR A 80 -22.64 0.04 8.55
C TYR A 80 -22.85 0.87 9.83
N MET A 81 -21.78 1.15 10.57
CA MET A 81 -21.83 1.90 11.83
C MET A 81 -22.40 3.31 11.66
N SER A 82 -22.26 3.92 10.48
CA SER A 82 -22.83 5.24 10.21
C SER A 82 -24.32 5.22 9.86
N SER A 83 -24.79 4.13 9.24
CA SER A 83 -26.11 4.07 8.58
C SER A 83 -27.12 3.26 9.38
N ILE A 84 -26.66 2.32 10.19
CA ILE A 84 -27.49 1.42 10.98
C ILE A 84 -27.40 1.83 12.46
N PRO A 85 -28.52 2.23 13.09
CA PRO A 85 -28.55 2.55 14.52
C PRO A 85 -28.23 1.31 15.37
N GLU A 86 -27.86 1.54 16.64
CA GLU A 86 -27.70 0.44 17.58
C GLU A 86 -28.98 -0.41 17.64
N PRO A 87 -28.91 -1.76 17.57
CA PRO A 87 -30.09 -2.62 17.46
C PRO A 87 -31.17 -2.38 18.52
N LYS A 88 -30.76 -2.05 19.76
CA LYS A 88 -31.67 -1.78 20.88
C LYS A 88 -32.44 -0.46 20.75
N SER A 89 -31.94 0.46 19.93
CA SER A 89 -32.56 1.76 19.68
C SER A 89 -33.55 1.75 18.51
N ILE A 90 -33.56 0.67 17.71
CA ILE A 90 -34.37 0.58 16.50
C ILE A 90 -35.84 0.34 16.84
N SER A 91 -36.71 1.15 16.25
CA SER A 91 -38.17 1.02 16.30
C SER A 91 -38.75 0.67 14.93
N LYS A 92 -39.95 0.06 14.91
CA LYS A 92 -40.66 -0.25 13.64
C LYS A 92 -41.06 1.00 12.85
N SER A 93 -41.14 2.16 13.51
CA SER A 93 -41.41 3.45 12.89
C SER A 93 -40.18 4.11 12.27
N ASP A 94 -38.97 3.59 12.53
CA ASP A 94 -37.75 4.23 12.07
C ASP A 94 -37.64 4.21 10.54
N PHE A 95 -36.87 5.16 10.02
CA PHE A 95 -36.48 5.23 8.62
C PHE A 95 -34.97 5.08 8.51
N ILE A 96 -34.53 3.83 8.30
CA ILE A 96 -33.11 3.47 8.13
C ILE A 96 -32.74 3.48 6.65
N ILE A 97 -31.68 4.21 6.29
CA ILE A 97 -31.17 4.29 4.92
C ILE A 97 -29.83 3.53 4.84
N ALA A 98 -29.87 2.27 4.40
CA ALA A 98 -28.68 1.40 4.30
C ALA A 98 -27.96 1.46 2.95
N VAL A 99 -28.17 2.51 2.14
CA VAL A 99 -27.69 2.59 0.75
C VAL A 99 -26.16 2.59 0.66
N SER A 100 -25.49 3.41 1.47
CA SER A 100 -24.02 3.48 1.52
C SER A 100 -23.42 2.14 1.94
N PHE A 101 -23.99 1.50 2.96
CA PHE A 101 -23.58 0.17 3.43
C PHE A 101 -23.71 -0.87 2.32
N LYS A 102 -24.85 -0.91 1.62
CA LYS A 102 -25.06 -1.82 0.47
C LYS A 102 -24.04 -1.60 -0.64
N LEU A 103 -23.82 -0.35 -1.05
CA LEU A 103 -22.82 -0.01 -2.08
C LEU A 103 -21.40 -0.42 -1.68
N SER A 104 -21.06 -0.29 -0.40
CA SER A 104 -19.75 -0.73 0.11
C SER A 104 -19.61 -2.24 0.11
N ALA A 105 -20.67 -2.98 0.47
CA ALA A 105 -20.67 -4.44 0.38
C ALA A 105 -20.48 -4.91 -1.08
N ASP A 106 -21.13 -4.25 -2.04
CA ASP A 106 -20.96 -4.54 -3.48
C ASP A 106 -19.53 -4.23 -3.95
N ASN A 107 -18.91 -3.14 -3.48
CA ASN A 107 -17.51 -2.84 -3.78
C ASN A 107 -16.55 -3.86 -3.16
N LEU A 108 -16.81 -4.33 -1.93
CA LEU A 108 -16.05 -5.42 -1.31
C LEU A 108 -16.14 -6.68 -2.18
N GLU A 109 -17.31 -6.97 -2.77
CA GLU A 109 -17.49 -8.06 -3.73
C GLU A 109 -16.52 -7.96 -4.91
N ARG A 110 -16.52 -6.79 -5.54
CA ARG A 110 -15.69 -6.48 -6.69
C ARG A 110 -14.21 -6.69 -6.36
N VAL A 111 -13.74 -6.14 -5.24
CA VAL A 111 -12.33 -6.20 -4.84
C VAL A 111 -11.90 -7.63 -4.50
N TYR A 112 -12.69 -8.41 -3.75
CA TYR A 112 -12.31 -9.80 -3.46
C TYR A 112 -12.28 -10.62 -4.75
N LYS A 113 -13.24 -10.45 -5.67
CA LYS A 113 -13.26 -11.18 -6.95
C LYS A 113 -12.07 -10.82 -7.84
N GLU A 114 -11.73 -9.53 -7.90
CA GLU A 114 -10.57 -9.02 -8.64
C GLU A 114 -9.28 -9.70 -8.16
N TYR A 115 -9.03 -9.71 -6.86
CA TYR A 115 -7.80 -10.28 -6.32
C TYR A 115 -7.80 -11.80 -6.25
N ASN A 116 -8.95 -12.44 -6.08
CA ASN A 116 -9.04 -13.90 -6.18
C ASN A 116 -8.65 -14.38 -7.60
N ARG A 117 -9.13 -13.70 -8.64
CA ARG A 117 -8.70 -13.97 -10.03
C ARG A 117 -7.22 -13.67 -10.23
N SER A 118 -6.74 -12.56 -9.65
CA SER A 118 -5.33 -12.17 -9.73
C SER A 118 -4.37 -13.24 -9.16
N MET A 119 -4.79 -13.92 -8.09
CA MET A 119 -4.01 -14.95 -7.38
C MET A 119 -4.02 -16.33 -8.04
N PHE A 120 -5.12 -16.76 -8.66
CA PHE A 120 -5.29 -18.15 -9.10
C PHE A 120 -5.36 -18.33 -10.62
N ASP A 121 -5.97 -17.39 -11.35
CA ASP A 121 -6.36 -17.59 -12.76
C ASP A 121 -5.27 -17.15 -13.75
N GLY A 122 -4.00 -17.38 -13.42
CA GLY A 122 -2.88 -16.82 -14.18
C GLY A 122 -2.89 -15.29 -14.22
N GLY A 123 -3.43 -14.69 -13.16
CA GLY A 123 -3.58 -13.25 -12.99
C GLY A 123 -2.25 -12.54 -12.72
N GLU A 124 -2.33 -11.26 -12.38
CA GLU A 124 -1.14 -10.43 -12.16
C GLU A 124 -0.32 -10.93 -10.97
N LEU A 125 -0.97 -11.14 -9.81
CA LEU A 125 -0.29 -11.57 -8.59
C LEU A 125 0.36 -12.95 -8.74
N SER A 126 -0.31 -13.90 -9.40
CA SER A 126 0.22 -15.25 -9.58
C SER A 126 1.53 -15.30 -10.39
N LYS A 127 1.84 -14.25 -11.15
CA LYS A 127 3.03 -14.15 -12.02
C LYS A 127 4.22 -13.49 -11.34
N LEU A 128 4.00 -12.85 -10.18
CA LEU A 128 5.08 -12.18 -9.46
C LEU A 128 6.05 -13.21 -8.88
N ASN A 129 7.32 -12.85 -8.84
CA ASN A 129 8.37 -13.66 -8.27
C ASN A 129 9.06 -12.89 -7.15
N ALA A 130 9.45 -13.61 -6.10
CA ALA A 130 10.25 -13.15 -4.98
C ALA A 130 10.99 -14.35 -4.40
N SER A 131 11.75 -14.15 -3.33
CA SER A 131 12.26 -15.25 -2.51
C SER A 131 11.11 -16.17 -2.07
N ASP A 132 11.38 -17.48 -2.02
CA ASP A 132 10.36 -18.48 -1.66
C ASP A 132 9.76 -18.19 -0.28
N GLU A 133 10.56 -17.68 0.67
CA GLU A 133 10.08 -17.31 2.01
C GLU A 133 9.07 -16.15 1.95
N MET A 134 9.45 -15.04 1.30
CA MET A 134 8.61 -13.85 1.15
C MET A 134 7.31 -14.20 0.44
N LYS A 135 7.42 -14.91 -0.69
CA LYS A 135 6.28 -15.28 -1.51
C LYS A 135 5.31 -16.18 -0.75
N ASN A 136 5.80 -17.25 -0.15
CA ASN A 136 4.94 -18.21 0.54
C ASN A 136 4.23 -17.59 1.76
N GLU A 137 4.91 -16.75 2.53
CA GLU A 137 4.32 -16.13 3.71
C GLU A 137 3.27 -15.07 3.35
N ILE A 138 3.61 -14.14 2.44
CA ILE A 138 2.71 -13.06 2.03
C ILE A 138 1.50 -13.62 1.27
N GLU A 139 1.71 -14.50 0.29
CA GLU A 139 0.60 -15.11 -0.46
C GLU A 139 -0.25 -16.02 0.41
N GLY A 140 0.36 -16.74 1.35
CA GLY A 140 -0.33 -17.59 2.32
C GLY A 140 -1.30 -16.78 3.17
N ASN A 141 -0.81 -15.72 3.82
CA ASN A 141 -1.67 -14.84 4.62
C ASN A 141 -2.70 -14.10 3.77
N PHE A 142 -2.35 -13.71 2.53
CA PHE A 142 -3.30 -13.03 1.65
C PHE A 142 -4.48 -13.93 1.24
N LYS A 143 -4.27 -15.24 1.06
CA LYS A 143 -5.36 -16.20 0.82
C LYS A 143 -6.35 -16.24 1.97
N ASP A 144 -5.87 -16.14 3.22
CA ASP A 144 -6.75 -16.06 4.40
C ASP A 144 -7.56 -14.75 4.39
N VAL A 145 -6.96 -13.64 3.96
CA VAL A 145 -7.67 -12.36 3.78
C VAL A 145 -8.78 -12.50 2.75
N LEU A 146 -8.51 -13.09 1.58
CA LEU A 146 -9.53 -13.30 0.53
C LEU A 146 -10.72 -14.13 1.04
N LYS A 147 -10.45 -15.17 1.85
CA LYS A 147 -11.50 -15.96 2.51
C LYS A 147 -12.30 -15.12 3.50
N GLY A 148 -11.61 -14.34 4.34
CA GLY A 148 -12.25 -13.42 5.30
C GLY A 148 -13.11 -12.37 4.61
N MET A 149 -12.64 -11.79 3.50
CA MET A 149 -13.41 -10.84 2.68
C MET A 149 -14.67 -11.48 2.11
N GLN A 150 -14.59 -12.72 1.61
CA GLN A 150 -15.75 -13.43 1.07
C GLN A 150 -16.81 -13.69 2.16
N GLU A 151 -16.40 -14.16 3.34
CA GLU A 151 -17.30 -14.35 4.49
C GLU A 151 -17.94 -13.03 4.94
N PHE A 152 -17.14 -11.97 5.00
CA PHE A 152 -17.60 -10.65 5.40
C PHE A 152 -18.56 -10.03 4.38
N TYR A 153 -18.27 -10.18 3.08
CA TYR A 153 -19.18 -9.81 1.99
C TYR A 153 -20.54 -10.52 2.11
N ASN A 154 -20.54 -11.85 2.22
CA ASN A 154 -21.77 -12.64 2.30
C ASN A 154 -22.64 -12.22 3.48
N THR A 155 -22.01 -11.94 4.63
CA THR A 155 -22.70 -11.43 5.83
C THR A 155 -23.23 -10.02 5.59
N SER A 156 -22.42 -9.14 5.01
CA SER A 156 -22.78 -7.75 4.75
C SER A 156 -23.97 -7.61 3.81
N VAL A 157 -24.02 -8.39 2.73
CA VAL A 157 -25.18 -8.39 1.80
C VAL A 157 -26.46 -8.82 2.51
N LYS A 158 -26.39 -9.92 3.28
CA LYS A 158 -27.54 -10.40 4.04
C LYS A 158 -28.09 -9.33 5.00
N VAL A 159 -27.20 -8.69 5.76
CA VAL A 159 -27.58 -7.63 6.72
C VAL A 159 -28.07 -6.38 5.99
N ALA A 160 -27.41 -5.98 4.89
CA ALA A 160 -27.82 -4.83 4.09
C ALA A 160 -29.22 -5.03 3.50
N GLU A 161 -29.56 -6.24 3.07
CA GLU A 161 -30.88 -6.56 2.53
C GLU A 161 -31.98 -6.46 3.59
N TYR A 162 -31.73 -6.94 4.82
CA TYR A 162 -32.67 -6.80 5.95
C TYR A 162 -33.07 -5.33 6.22
N TYR A 163 -32.10 -4.41 6.15
CA TYR A 163 -32.38 -2.99 6.36
C TYR A 163 -32.93 -2.29 5.12
N SER A 164 -32.37 -2.55 3.93
CA SER A 164 -32.78 -1.87 2.69
C SER A 164 -34.15 -2.30 2.17
N SER A 165 -34.56 -3.55 2.43
CA SER A 165 -35.92 -4.04 2.13
C SER A 165 -36.97 -3.66 3.17
N SER A 166 -36.56 -2.96 4.26
CA SER A 166 -37.41 -2.64 5.41
C SER A 166 -37.97 -3.85 6.17
N GLU A 167 -37.32 -5.03 6.09
CA GLU A 167 -37.74 -6.24 6.81
C GLU A 167 -37.81 -6.01 8.33
N TYR A 168 -36.91 -5.18 8.89
CA TYR A 168 -36.89 -4.81 10.31
C TYR A 168 -38.20 -4.22 10.83
N LYS A 169 -39.02 -3.60 9.96
CA LYS A 169 -40.33 -3.06 10.36
C LYS A 169 -41.31 -4.17 10.73
N ASN A 170 -41.14 -5.35 10.15
CA ASN A 170 -41.98 -6.51 10.42
C ASN A 170 -41.41 -7.33 11.59
N ASP A 171 -40.10 -7.54 11.61
CA ASP A 171 -39.41 -8.40 12.58
C ASP A 171 -38.10 -7.78 13.07
N LEU A 172 -38.10 -7.25 14.30
CA LEU A 172 -36.92 -6.70 14.97
C LEU A 172 -36.07 -7.77 15.67
N SER A 173 -36.54 -9.02 15.79
CA SER A 173 -35.84 -10.05 16.57
C SER A 173 -34.47 -10.41 15.97
N LYS A 174 -34.29 -10.18 14.67
CA LYS A 174 -33.03 -10.43 13.95
C LYS A 174 -31.99 -9.33 14.10
N ALA A 175 -32.38 -8.11 14.49
CA ALA A 175 -31.49 -6.94 14.47
C ALA A 175 -30.24 -7.13 15.33
N VAL A 176 -30.41 -7.68 16.55
CA VAL A 176 -29.29 -7.97 17.47
C VAL A 176 -28.37 -9.05 16.89
N GLY A 177 -28.94 -10.17 16.43
CA GLY A 177 -28.16 -11.26 15.85
C GLY A 177 -27.38 -10.82 14.60
N TYR A 178 -27.96 -9.98 13.75
CA TYR A 178 -27.28 -9.44 12.57
C TYR A 178 -26.17 -8.45 12.89
N ASP A 179 -26.29 -7.64 13.95
CA ASP A 179 -25.20 -6.80 14.44
C ASP A 179 -24.02 -7.65 14.96
N GLU A 180 -24.31 -8.67 15.77
CA GLU A 180 -23.31 -9.60 16.30
C GLU A 180 -22.60 -10.38 15.18
N GLU A 181 -23.37 -10.91 14.22
CA GLU A 181 -22.82 -11.63 13.07
C GLU A 181 -21.93 -10.74 12.20
N LEU A 182 -22.34 -9.51 11.93
CA LEU A 182 -21.56 -8.58 11.11
C LEU A 182 -20.25 -8.19 11.81
N LYS A 183 -20.30 -7.84 13.10
CA LYS A 183 -19.11 -7.53 13.90
C LYS A 183 -18.17 -8.72 13.99
N ALA A 184 -18.69 -9.93 14.15
CA ALA A 184 -17.88 -11.15 14.16
C ALA A 184 -17.22 -11.42 12.79
N ALA A 185 -17.94 -11.22 11.69
CA ALA A 185 -17.40 -11.38 10.34
C ALA A 185 -16.31 -10.33 10.03
N TYR A 186 -16.55 -9.08 10.42
CA TYR A 186 -15.55 -8.01 10.33
C TYR A 186 -14.31 -8.34 11.17
N GLY A 187 -14.48 -8.78 12.42
CA GLY A 187 -13.36 -9.16 13.29
C GLY A 187 -12.49 -10.28 12.72
N LYS A 188 -13.09 -11.29 12.07
CA LYS A 188 -12.36 -12.35 11.37
C LYS A 188 -11.56 -11.80 10.19
N TYR A 189 -12.17 -10.97 9.35
CA TYR A 189 -11.50 -10.30 8.23
C TYR A 189 -10.32 -9.45 8.74
N LYS A 190 -10.55 -8.64 9.78
CA LYS A 190 -9.55 -7.73 10.34
C LYS A 190 -8.35 -8.49 10.90
N ALA A 191 -8.59 -9.57 11.65
CA ALA A 191 -7.52 -10.42 12.17
C ALA A 191 -6.67 -11.06 11.05
N ALA A 192 -7.31 -11.52 9.97
CA ALA A 192 -6.59 -12.04 8.80
C ALA A 192 -5.79 -10.93 8.10
N PHE A 193 -6.39 -9.74 7.93
CA PHE A 193 -5.73 -8.59 7.33
C PHE A 193 -4.52 -8.14 8.14
N ASP A 194 -4.61 -8.08 9.46
CA ASP A 194 -3.51 -7.67 10.33
C ASP A 194 -2.32 -8.62 10.23
N LYS A 195 -2.58 -9.93 10.16
CA LYS A 195 -1.53 -10.94 9.93
C LYS A 195 -0.87 -10.76 8.56
N PHE A 196 -1.67 -10.52 7.52
CA PHE A 196 -1.17 -10.25 6.18
C PHE A 196 -0.33 -8.97 6.12
N SER A 197 -0.85 -7.86 6.66
CA SER A 197 -0.16 -6.57 6.73
C SER A 197 1.17 -6.69 7.49
N ALA A 198 1.19 -7.42 8.61
CA ALA A 198 2.41 -7.71 9.36
C ALA A 198 3.44 -8.48 8.52
N SER A 199 3.01 -9.47 7.73
CA SER A 199 3.92 -10.18 6.82
C SER A 199 4.47 -9.30 5.70
N VAL A 200 3.65 -8.40 5.14
CA VAL A 200 4.15 -7.42 4.16
C VAL A 200 5.20 -6.52 4.83
N LYS A 201 4.92 -5.99 6.03
CA LYS A 201 5.88 -5.17 6.80
C LYS A 201 7.19 -5.91 7.12
N LYS A 202 7.13 -7.20 7.49
CA LYS A 202 8.30 -8.05 7.78
C LYS A 202 9.30 -8.05 6.62
N TYR A 203 8.81 -8.12 5.40
CA TYR A 203 9.62 -8.20 4.18
C TYR A 203 9.90 -6.85 3.54
N LYS A 204 9.66 -5.75 4.26
CA LYS A 204 10.03 -4.42 3.80
C LYS A 204 11.51 -4.41 3.40
N PRO A 205 11.83 -4.11 2.13
CA PRO A 205 13.20 -4.07 1.65
C PRO A 205 14.07 -3.15 2.52
N GLN A 206 15.25 -3.64 2.92
CA GLN A 206 16.21 -2.80 3.63
C GLN A 206 16.70 -1.70 2.70
N ARG A 207 16.49 -0.46 3.11
CA ARG A 207 16.88 0.72 2.35
C ARG A 207 18.39 0.90 2.46
N LYS A 208 19.02 1.22 1.33
CA LYS A 208 20.45 1.52 1.28
C LYS A 208 20.63 3.01 1.42
N GLN A 209 21.17 3.46 2.55
CA GLN A 209 21.59 4.85 2.66
C GLN A 209 22.75 5.07 1.68
N ARG A 210 22.53 5.93 0.69
CA ARG A 210 23.54 6.22 -0.34
C ARG A 210 24.46 7.32 0.18
N ASP A 211 25.76 7.07 0.14
CA ASP A 211 26.76 8.11 0.42
C ASP A 211 26.85 9.07 -0.77
N ILE A 212 26.09 10.16 -0.66
CA ILE A 212 25.96 11.19 -1.69
C ILE A 212 27.31 11.86 -1.99
N GLU A 213 28.25 11.94 -1.03
CA GLU A 213 29.53 12.60 -1.25
C GLU A 213 30.55 11.72 -2.00
N SER A 214 30.35 10.41 -1.98
CA SER A 214 31.17 9.48 -2.77
C SER A 214 30.86 9.51 -4.28
N ILE A 215 29.74 10.12 -4.68
CA ILE A 215 29.24 10.06 -6.05
C ILE A 215 29.74 11.27 -6.86
N SER A 216 30.59 11.00 -7.86
CA SER A 216 31.18 12.04 -8.71
C SER A 216 30.28 12.47 -9.87
N ASN A 217 29.43 11.57 -10.38
CA ASN A 217 28.52 11.90 -11.49
C ASN A 217 27.34 12.73 -10.96
N PRO A 218 27.08 13.93 -11.51
CA PRO A 218 26.04 14.82 -10.99
C PRO A 218 24.63 14.24 -11.12
N ASP A 219 24.35 13.47 -12.17
CA ASP A 219 23.04 12.83 -12.37
C ASP A 219 22.84 11.66 -11.39
N GLU A 220 23.87 10.86 -11.14
CA GLU A 220 23.83 9.80 -10.12
C GLU A 220 23.71 10.40 -8.72
N LYS A 221 24.38 11.52 -8.45
CA LYS A 221 24.30 12.24 -7.17
C LYS A 221 22.89 12.77 -6.93
N ALA A 222 22.28 13.39 -7.94
CA ALA A 222 20.90 13.88 -7.90
C ALA A 222 19.89 12.75 -7.65
N VAL A 223 20.07 11.60 -8.32
CA VAL A 223 19.28 10.38 -8.08
C VAL A 223 19.44 9.89 -6.65
N ALA A 224 20.66 9.77 -6.15
CA ALA A 224 20.92 9.31 -4.79
C ALA A 224 20.29 10.22 -3.72
N ILE A 225 20.35 11.55 -3.92
CA ILE A 225 19.68 12.54 -3.07
C ILE A 225 18.17 12.31 -3.03
N LEU A 226 17.53 12.13 -4.19
CA LEU A 226 16.09 11.86 -4.24
C LEU A 226 15.73 10.54 -3.57
N MET A 227 16.50 9.47 -3.82
CA MET A 227 16.22 8.17 -3.21
C MET A 227 16.33 8.24 -1.68
N ASN A 228 17.39 8.85 -1.15
CA ASN A 228 17.53 9.05 0.29
C ASN A 228 16.38 9.89 0.85
N SER A 229 15.95 10.95 0.14
CA SER A 229 14.84 11.81 0.57
C SER A 229 13.50 11.07 0.65
N TYR A 230 13.16 10.30 -0.39
CA TYR A 230 11.94 9.48 -0.43
C TYR A 230 11.95 8.41 0.66
N GLU A 231 13.07 7.71 0.80
CA GLU A 231 13.27 6.65 1.78
C GLU A 231 13.21 7.20 3.22
N ASN A 232 13.98 8.23 3.57
CA ASN A 232 13.97 8.79 4.92
C ASN A 232 12.59 9.35 5.32
N THR A 233 11.91 10.04 4.40
CA THR A 233 10.57 10.58 4.64
C THR A 233 9.56 9.46 4.89
N LEU A 234 9.61 8.39 4.10
CA LEU A 234 8.70 7.27 4.25
C LEU A 234 8.96 6.47 5.54
N ASP A 235 10.21 6.31 5.97
CA ASP A 235 10.50 5.64 7.26
C ASP A 235 9.87 6.39 8.44
N ALA A 236 10.03 7.71 8.49
CA ALA A 236 9.41 8.51 9.54
C ALA A 236 7.87 8.47 9.49
N ALA A 237 7.28 8.40 8.30
CA ALA A 237 5.84 8.31 8.12
C ALA A 237 5.28 6.95 8.58
N GLU A 238 5.99 5.86 8.31
CA GLU A 238 5.60 4.51 8.74
C GLU A 238 5.70 4.36 10.27
N GLU A 239 6.77 4.87 10.90
CA GLU A 239 6.89 4.91 12.36
C GLU A 239 5.73 5.67 13.01
N PHE A 240 5.33 6.81 12.42
CA PHE A 240 4.13 7.52 12.83
C PHE A 240 2.88 6.67 12.67
N TYR A 241 2.68 6.06 11.50
CA TYR A 241 1.45 5.35 11.18
C TYR A 241 1.25 4.13 12.08
N ASP A 242 2.32 3.45 12.47
CA ASP A 242 2.27 2.33 13.41
C ASP A 242 1.66 2.75 14.76
N GLU A 243 2.07 3.89 15.31
CA GLU A 243 1.51 4.44 16.55
C GLU A 243 0.14 5.08 16.36
N PHE A 244 -0.12 5.65 15.18
CA PHE A 244 -1.40 6.29 14.86
C PHE A 244 -2.53 5.27 14.66
N SER A 245 -2.23 4.13 14.04
CA SER A 245 -3.23 3.15 13.58
C SER A 245 -4.04 2.48 14.70
N GLY A 246 -3.55 2.55 15.93
CA GLY A 246 -4.21 2.00 17.12
C GLY A 246 -4.92 3.02 17.99
N LEU A 247 -5.07 4.28 17.55
CA LEU A 247 -5.71 5.31 18.35
C LEU A 247 -7.22 5.10 18.45
N GLU A 248 -7.73 5.13 19.68
CA GLU A 248 -9.16 5.06 19.98
C GLU A 248 -9.72 6.43 20.39
N PHE A 249 -11.04 6.61 20.29
CA PHE A 249 -11.71 7.82 20.77
C PHE A 249 -11.43 8.05 22.27
N LYS A 250 -10.96 9.25 22.61
CA LYS A 250 -10.50 9.63 23.97
C LYS A 250 -9.30 8.79 24.49
N GLY A 251 -8.63 8.04 23.62
CA GLY A 251 -7.36 7.38 23.92
C GLY A 251 -6.18 8.36 24.03
N ASP A 252 -5.05 7.85 24.53
CA ASP A 252 -3.79 8.61 24.59
C ASP A 252 -3.20 8.78 23.19
N GLN A 253 -2.92 10.03 22.83
CA GLN A 253 -2.39 10.41 21.51
C GLN A 253 -0.95 10.93 21.59
N GLN A 254 -0.34 10.97 22.79
CA GLN A 254 0.96 11.63 22.97
C GLN A 254 2.04 10.98 22.12
N LYS A 255 2.15 9.66 22.18
CA LYS A 255 3.20 8.91 21.46
C LYS A 255 3.08 9.07 19.95
N SER A 256 1.88 8.93 19.39
CA SER A 256 1.66 9.13 17.96
C SER A 256 1.97 10.58 17.53
N LYS A 257 1.64 11.58 18.38
CA LYS A 257 1.96 12.99 18.13
C LYS A 257 3.46 13.26 18.12
N GLU A 258 4.25 12.58 18.96
CA GLU A 258 5.70 12.68 18.95
C GLU A 258 6.30 12.15 17.64
N PHE A 259 5.86 10.99 17.17
CA PHE A 259 6.29 10.46 15.87
C PHE A 259 5.80 11.32 14.69
N PHE A 260 4.61 11.91 14.78
CA PHE A 260 4.13 12.85 13.78
C PHE A 260 5.06 14.06 13.63
N ARG A 261 5.50 14.65 14.74
CA ARG A 261 6.48 15.76 14.71
C ARG A 261 7.84 15.32 14.14
N LYS A 262 8.29 14.11 14.47
CA LYS A 262 9.52 13.53 13.89
C LYS A 262 9.40 13.40 12.37
N PHE A 263 8.23 12.98 11.88
CA PHE A 263 7.95 12.98 10.44
C PHE A 263 8.03 14.38 9.83
N GLU A 264 7.38 15.39 10.43
CA GLU A 264 7.42 16.78 9.94
C GLU A 264 8.86 17.31 9.82
N ASP A 265 9.67 17.11 10.85
CA ASP A 265 11.07 17.54 10.89
C ASP A 265 11.92 16.81 9.84
N THR A 266 11.72 15.50 9.70
CA THR A 266 12.41 14.68 8.71
C THR A 266 12.07 15.13 7.30
N PHE A 267 10.78 15.26 6.98
CA PHE A 267 10.33 15.72 5.67
C PHE A 267 10.87 17.11 5.33
N LYS A 268 10.84 18.04 6.30
CA LYS A 268 11.37 19.39 6.11
C LYS A 268 12.86 19.37 5.75
N LYS A 269 13.67 18.64 6.53
CA LYS A 269 15.11 18.51 6.30
C LYS A 269 15.40 17.88 4.94
N GLU A 270 14.73 16.78 4.61
CA GLU A 270 14.91 16.08 3.34
C GLU A 270 14.51 16.93 2.13
N LYS A 271 13.43 17.70 2.27
CA LYS A 271 13.01 18.67 1.26
C LYS A 271 14.06 19.76 1.05
N GLU A 272 14.62 20.31 2.12
CA GLU A 272 15.68 21.33 2.02
C GLU A 272 16.92 20.79 1.27
N ILE A 273 17.31 19.54 1.52
CA ILE A 273 18.40 18.87 0.82
C ILE A 273 18.10 18.76 -0.69
N VAL A 274 16.92 18.25 -1.07
CA VAL A 274 16.53 18.12 -2.50
C VAL A 274 16.45 19.47 -3.19
N MET A 275 15.87 20.48 -2.53
CA MET A 275 15.67 21.80 -3.12
C MET A 275 16.99 22.55 -3.33
N SER A 276 17.96 22.36 -2.42
CA SER A 276 19.30 22.96 -2.52
C SER A 276 20.24 22.22 -3.48
N ALA A 277 19.94 20.97 -3.82
CA ALA A 277 20.76 20.18 -4.73
C ALA A 277 20.66 20.64 -6.19
N GLU A 278 21.77 20.50 -6.90
CA GLU A 278 21.88 20.75 -8.34
C GLU A 278 21.34 19.54 -9.13
N PHE A 279 20.53 19.83 -10.15
CA PHE A 279 20.00 18.85 -11.08
C PHE A 279 20.33 19.29 -12.50
N SER A 280 20.83 18.38 -13.31
CA SER A 280 21.13 18.66 -14.72
C SER A 280 19.83 18.71 -15.53
N ASP A 281 19.92 19.09 -16.81
CA ASP A 281 18.79 18.98 -17.74
C ASP A 281 18.25 17.55 -17.88
N LYS A 282 19.07 16.53 -17.64
CA LYS A 282 18.67 15.12 -17.69
C LYS A 282 17.88 14.70 -16.45
N THR A 283 18.06 15.36 -15.31
CA THR A 283 17.48 14.94 -14.02
C THR A 283 16.49 15.97 -13.45
N LYS A 284 16.42 17.19 -13.98
CA LYS A 284 15.51 18.26 -13.51
C LYS A 284 14.04 17.87 -13.46
N TYR A 285 13.59 16.99 -14.36
CA TYR A 285 12.19 16.52 -14.37
C TYR A 285 11.85 15.72 -13.11
N MET A 286 12.83 15.01 -12.52
CA MET A 286 12.63 14.28 -11.28
C MET A 286 12.52 15.23 -10.09
N LYS A 287 13.28 16.34 -10.10
CA LYS A 287 13.14 17.41 -9.10
C LYS A 287 11.74 18.03 -9.16
N TYR A 288 11.22 18.31 -10.36
CA TYR A 288 9.85 18.80 -10.52
C TYR A 288 8.81 17.78 -10.02
N SER A 289 8.98 16.49 -10.33
CA SER A 289 8.11 15.43 -9.80
C SER A 289 8.14 15.35 -8.27
N TYR A 290 9.32 15.52 -7.66
CA TYR A 290 9.48 15.61 -6.21
C TYR A 290 8.73 16.82 -5.64
N GLU A 291 8.91 18.00 -6.22
CA GLU A 291 8.36 19.26 -5.73
C GLU A 291 6.83 19.36 -5.93
N ASP A 292 6.36 19.07 -7.14
CA ASP A 292 4.97 19.31 -7.54
C ASP A 292 4.03 18.20 -7.10
N TYR A 293 4.54 16.98 -6.90
CA TYR A 293 3.74 15.82 -6.56
C TYR A 293 4.06 15.26 -5.17
N PHE A 294 5.26 14.73 -4.94
CA PHE A 294 5.57 14.10 -3.66
C PHE A 294 5.50 15.07 -2.47
N SER A 295 6.20 16.20 -2.56
CA SER A 295 6.22 17.23 -1.52
C SER A 295 4.82 17.80 -1.25
N LYS A 296 3.97 17.87 -2.28
CA LYS A 296 2.59 18.32 -2.15
C LYS A 296 1.74 17.31 -1.37
N MET A 297 1.90 16.02 -1.64
CA MET A 297 1.19 14.96 -0.89
C MET A 297 1.67 14.87 0.56
N CYS A 298 2.98 14.97 0.82
CA CYS A 298 3.51 15.06 2.18
C CYS A 298 2.95 16.27 2.93
N LYS A 299 2.79 17.42 2.27
CA LYS A 299 2.18 18.60 2.88
C LYS A 299 0.70 18.38 3.21
N MET A 300 -0.08 17.79 2.32
CA MET A 300 -1.49 17.47 2.59
C MET A 300 -1.64 16.52 3.78
N PHE A 301 -0.76 15.52 3.88
CA PHE A 301 -0.67 14.62 5.02
C PHE A 301 -0.29 15.37 6.32
N THR A 302 0.68 16.28 6.26
CA THR A 302 1.06 17.14 7.39
C THR A 302 -0.10 18.04 7.84
N ASP A 303 -0.83 18.64 6.90
CA ASP A 303 -1.97 19.51 7.20
C ASP A 303 -3.11 18.71 7.87
N ALA A 304 -3.36 17.48 7.40
CA ALA A 304 -4.35 16.57 8.00
C ALA A 304 -3.95 16.14 9.41
N GLY A 305 -2.67 15.76 9.63
CA GLY A 305 -2.16 15.37 10.94
C GLY A 305 -2.21 16.50 11.95
N ASN A 306 -1.78 17.71 11.58
CA ASN A 306 -1.89 18.89 12.44
C ASN A 306 -3.35 19.16 12.85
N LYS A 307 -4.26 19.14 11.88
CA LYS A 307 -5.70 19.29 12.13
C LYS A 307 -6.26 18.19 13.04
N PHE A 308 -5.81 16.94 12.90
CA PHE A 308 -6.20 15.86 13.80
C PHE A 308 -5.75 16.15 15.23
N TYR A 309 -4.46 16.41 15.45
CA TYR A 309 -3.93 16.62 16.80
C TYR A 309 -4.37 17.93 17.47
N ASP A 310 -4.87 18.89 16.69
CA ASP A 310 -5.47 20.11 17.21
C ASP A 310 -6.95 19.93 17.61
N LYS A 311 -7.69 19.05 16.91
CA LYS A 311 -9.17 18.97 17.05
C LYS A 311 -9.69 17.69 17.68
N SER A 312 -8.98 16.58 17.53
CA SER A 312 -9.43 15.27 18.02
C SER A 312 -9.54 15.17 19.55
N PRO A 313 -8.72 15.88 20.38
CA PRO A 313 -8.92 15.87 21.83
C PRO A 313 -10.29 16.41 22.24
N ASP A 314 -10.77 17.41 21.50
CA ASP A 314 -12.05 18.11 21.73
C ASP A 314 -13.22 17.53 20.91
N ALA A 315 -13.01 16.40 20.21
CA ALA A 315 -14.08 15.74 19.46
C ALA A 315 -15.26 15.40 20.38
N LYS A 316 -16.47 15.76 19.94
CA LYS A 316 -17.70 15.61 20.73
C LYS A 316 -18.17 14.17 20.81
N ASP A 317 -17.94 13.42 19.75
CA ASP A 317 -18.34 12.03 19.60
C ASP A 317 -17.32 11.26 18.75
N GLU A 318 -17.47 9.93 18.78
CA GLU A 318 -16.62 9.00 18.04
C GLU A 318 -16.70 9.22 16.53
N ARG A 319 -17.85 9.70 16.02
CA ARG A 319 -18.02 10.00 14.59
C ARG A 319 -17.15 11.18 14.16
N GLU A 320 -17.07 12.24 14.96
CA GLU A 320 -16.20 13.39 14.72
C GLU A 320 -14.72 12.99 14.78
N PHE A 321 -14.35 12.17 15.77
CA PHE A 321 -13.01 11.60 15.90
C PHE A 321 -12.63 10.77 14.67
N ASN A 322 -13.46 9.79 14.30
CA ASN A 322 -13.23 8.91 13.15
C ASN A 322 -13.09 9.71 11.86
N ARG A 323 -13.89 10.78 11.67
CA ARG A 323 -13.75 11.64 10.49
C ARG A 323 -12.38 12.32 10.41
N LEU A 324 -11.83 12.79 11.52
CA LEU A 324 -10.49 13.38 11.56
C LEU A 324 -9.41 12.32 11.36
N TYR A 325 -9.58 11.16 11.99
CA TYR A 325 -8.70 10.02 11.86
C TYR A 325 -8.59 9.56 10.39
N ASP A 326 -9.73 9.39 9.73
CA ASP A 326 -9.80 8.99 8.33
C ASP A 326 -9.14 10.02 7.39
N ASP A 327 -9.22 11.32 7.70
CA ASP A 327 -8.56 12.36 6.92
C ASP A 327 -7.04 12.13 6.91
N VAL A 328 -6.47 11.78 8.07
CA VAL A 328 -5.04 11.44 8.19
C VAL A 328 -4.69 10.18 7.41
N VAL A 329 -5.46 9.10 7.59
CA VAL A 329 -5.23 7.81 6.89
C VAL A 329 -5.30 7.99 5.37
N ASN A 330 -6.30 8.71 4.86
CA ASN A 330 -6.44 8.95 3.43
C ASN A 330 -5.25 9.74 2.87
N ASN A 331 -4.81 10.79 3.56
CA ASN A 331 -3.67 11.58 3.10
C ASN A 331 -2.34 10.83 3.24
N TYR A 332 -2.19 9.96 4.25
CA TYR A 332 -1.08 9.01 4.33
C TYR A 332 -1.07 8.10 3.10
N ASN A 333 -2.20 7.50 2.71
CA ASN A 333 -2.30 6.65 1.53
C ASN A 333 -1.97 7.39 0.22
N TYR A 334 -2.33 8.67 0.10
CA TYR A 334 -1.94 9.52 -1.04
C TYR A 334 -0.43 9.77 -1.06
N MET A 335 0.20 10.01 0.09
CA MET A 335 1.64 10.15 0.21
C MET A 335 2.36 8.84 -0.18
N ILE A 336 1.89 7.67 0.28
CA ILE A 336 2.44 6.36 -0.12
C ILE A 336 2.35 6.16 -1.64
N THR A 337 1.21 6.52 -2.24
CA THR A 337 1.02 6.45 -3.70
C THR A 337 2.02 7.35 -4.44
N ALA A 338 2.24 8.57 -3.92
CA ALA A 338 3.21 9.49 -4.49
C ALA A 338 4.65 8.98 -4.35
N TYR A 339 5.01 8.40 -3.21
CA TYR A 339 6.29 7.71 -3.01
C TYR A 339 6.49 6.61 -4.07
N ASN A 340 5.54 5.68 -4.20
CA ASN A 340 5.62 4.55 -5.13
C ASN A 340 5.77 5.02 -6.59
N THR A 341 5.04 6.08 -6.95
CA THR A 341 5.13 6.67 -8.30
C THR A 341 6.53 7.25 -8.55
N ASN A 342 7.04 8.04 -7.60
CA ASN A 342 8.30 8.75 -7.78
C ASN A 342 9.52 7.84 -7.68
N ILE A 343 9.52 6.88 -6.76
CA ILE A 343 10.65 5.94 -6.61
C ILE A 343 10.79 5.05 -7.86
N ASN A 344 9.69 4.71 -8.52
CA ASN A 344 9.71 4.00 -9.80
C ASN A 344 10.35 4.84 -10.92
N ILE A 345 10.02 6.14 -10.99
CA ILE A 345 10.64 7.06 -11.94
C ILE A 345 12.16 7.11 -11.72
N VAL A 346 12.59 7.26 -10.47
CA VAL A 346 14.01 7.33 -10.12
C VAL A 346 14.73 6.01 -10.40
N ASN A 347 14.14 4.86 -10.03
CA ASN A 347 14.70 3.53 -10.30
C ASN A 347 14.81 3.19 -11.79
N SER A 348 13.95 3.79 -12.62
CA SER A 348 13.97 3.57 -14.08
C SER A 348 15.03 4.41 -14.80
N PHE A 349 15.62 5.40 -14.13
CA PHE A 349 16.63 6.26 -14.73
C PHE A 349 17.94 5.50 -14.96
N ARG A 350 18.52 5.67 -16.14
CA ARG A 350 19.83 5.11 -16.48
C ARG A 350 20.80 6.24 -16.82
N VAL A 351 21.94 6.20 -16.16
CA VAL A 351 23.09 7.04 -16.51
C VAL A 351 23.80 6.35 -17.67
N TYR A 352 23.81 7.01 -18.82
CA TYR A 352 24.53 6.59 -20.02
C TYR A 352 25.79 7.40 -20.23
#